data_AF-A0AB73NH17-F1
#
_entry.id   AF-A0AB73NH17-F1
#
_cell.length_a   1.000
_cell.length_b   1.000
_cell.length_c   1.000
_cell.angle_alpha   90.00
_cell.angle_beta   90.00
_cell.angle_gamma   90.00
#
_symmetry.space_group_name_H-M   'P 1'
#
loop_
_entity.id
_entity.type
_entity.pdbx_description
1 polymer ?
#
loop_
_entity_poly.entity_id
_entity_poly.type
_entity_poly.pdbx_seq_one_letter_code
_entity_poly.pdbx_strand_id
1 'polypeptide(L)'
;MGYAVDYKPTRKRTGRKQSPANKTKLRNLRAMVKYALPNIEQRCACSDTITRPELMTLIGLSTKNPAHDLDMQTILSDKSGAGIHARGRVLGLKTYDCRDVAASLKRWCH
;
A
#
# COMPACT_ATOMS: atom_id res chain seq x y z
N MET A 1 -22.43 -2.64 54.56
CA MET A 1 -22.39 -1.35 53.86
C MET A 1 -21.62 -1.56 52.56
N GLY A 2 -22.35 -1.72 51.45
CA GLY A 2 -21.78 -2.10 50.16
C GLY A 2 -21.48 -0.86 49.32
N TYR A 3 -20.22 -0.66 48.96
CA TYR A 3 -19.85 0.25 47.89
C TYR A 3 -19.53 -0.61 46.67
N ALA A 4 -20.53 -0.84 45.82
CA ALA A 4 -20.29 -1.35 44.47
C ALA A 4 -19.66 -0.21 43.67
N VAL A 5 -18.34 -0.24 43.51
CA VAL A 5 -17.63 0.68 42.63
C VAL A 5 -17.92 0.25 41.20
N ASP A 6 -18.88 0.92 40.58
CA ASP A 6 -19.26 0.76 39.18
C ASP A 6 -18.11 1.28 38.30
N TYR A 7 -17.09 0.46 38.07
CA TYR A 7 -16.02 0.79 37.13
C TYR A 7 -16.61 0.69 35.73
N LYS A 8 -17.15 1.80 35.19
CA LYS A 8 -17.45 1.93 33.77
C LYS A 8 -16.13 1.72 33.01
N PRO A 9 -15.93 0.58 32.31
CA PRO A 9 -14.78 0.47 31.45
C PRO A 9 -15.05 1.44 30.31
N THR A 10 -14.17 2.42 30.11
CA THR A 10 -14.22 3.41 29.03
C THR A 10 -13.99 2.70 27.69
N ARG A 11 -14.94 1.87 27.28
CA ARG A 11 -14.88 1.11 26.02
C ARG A 11 -15.39 1.99 24.90
N LYS A 12 -14.68 3.10 24.63
CA LYS A 12 -14.80 3.77 23.33
C LYS A 12 -13.87 3.06 22.34
N ARG A 13 -14.25 1.83 21.96
CA ARG A 13 -13.92 1.31 20.62
C ARG A 13 -14.84 2.02 19.63
N THR A 14 -14.67 3.33 19.49
CA THR A 14 -15.20 4.04 18.34
C THR A 14 -14.46 3.47 17.15
N GLY A 15 -15.20 2.75 16.29
CA GLY A 15 -14.69 2.19 15.05
C GLY A 15 -13.77 3.21 14.38
N ARG A 16 -12.59 2.78 13.95
CA ARG A 16 -11.61 3.58 13.19
C ARG A 16 -12.33 4.17 11.97
N LYS A 17 -13.05 5.29 12.15
CA LYS A 17 -13.40 6.20 11.08
C LYS A 17 -12.05 6.66 10.60
N GLN A 18 -11.61 6.17 9.44
CA GLN A 18 -10.39 6.63 8.82
C GLN A 18 -10.47 8.15 8.80
N SER A 19 -9.53 8.81 9.49
CA SER A 19 -9.50 10.28 9.55
C SER A 19 -9.58 10.81 8.11
N PRO A 20 -10.33 11.88 7.83
CA PRO A 20 -10.48 12.42 6.47
C PRO A 20 -9.13 12.64 5.76
N ALA A 21 -8.07 13.00 6.51
CA ALA A 21 -6.70 13.09 6.02
C ALA A 21 -6.18 11.78 5.39
N ASN A 22 -6.54 10.63 5.96
CA ASN A 22 -6.14 9.32 5.46
C ASN A 22 -6.87 8.94 4.17
N LYS A 23 -8.13 9.39 4.01
CA LYS A 23 -8.91 9.16 2.78
C LYS A 23 -8.38 9.97 1.61
N THR A 24 -8.03 11.24 1.82
CA THR A 24 -7.41 12.10 0.79
C THR A 24 -6.07 11.53 0.36
N LYS A 25 -5.25 11.08 1.32
CA LYS A 25 -3.97 10.43 1.04
C LYS A 25 -4.12 9.20 0.15
N LEU A 26 -5.05 8.29 0.49
CA LEU A 26 -5.31 7.09 -0.33
C LEU A 26 -5.79 7.45 -1.74
N ARG A 27 -6.63 8.48 -1.89
CA ARG A 27 -7.07 8.97 -3.20
C ARG A 27 -5.88 9.49 -4.02
N ASN A 28 -4.97 10.23 -3.41
CA ASN A 28 -3.76 10.72 -4.08
C ASN A 28 -2.86 9.56 -4.51
N LEU A 29 -2.64 8.56 -3.65
CA LEU A 29 -1.85 7.37 -4.00
C LEU A 29 -2.49 6.59 -5.15
N ARG A 30 -3.82 6.41 -5.16
CA ARG A 30 -4.53 5.79 -6.29
C ARG A 30 -4.36 6.57 -7.58
N ALA A 31 -4.42 7.89 -7.52
CA ALA A 31 -4.19 8.74 -8.69
C ALA A 31 -2.77 8.57 -9.22
N MET A 32 -1.74 8.64 -8.36
CA MET A 32 -0.35 8.43 -8.74
C MET A 32 -0.14 7.07 -9.41
N VAL A 33 -0.65 6.00 -8.79
CA VAL A 33 -0.57 4.65 -9.37
C VAL A 33 -1.31 4.58 -10.70
N LYS A 34 -2.49 5.20 -10.82
CA LYS A 34 -3.26 5.22 -12.08
C LYS A 34 -2.47 5.88 -13.21
N TYR A 35 -1.74 6.96 -12.93
CA TYR A 35 -0.87 7.60 -13.93
C TYR A 35 0.38 6.75 -14.25
N ALA A 36 0.87 5.99 -13.29
CA ALA A 36 2.03 5.11 -13.48
C ALA A 36 1.72 3.77 -14.15
N LEU A 37 0.44 3.35 -14.21
CA LEU A 37 0.03 2.04 -14.74
C LEU A 37 0.60 1.72 -16.12
N PRO A 38 0.56 2.60 -17.14
CA PRO A 38 1.11 2.30 -18.46
C PRO A 38 2.62 2.01 -18.42
N ASN A 39 3.39 2.75 -17.61
CA ASN A 39 4.83 2.55 -17.46
C ASN A 39 5.12 1.24 -16.73
N ILE A 40 4.30 0.89 -15.73
CA ILE A 40 4.40 -0.38 -15.01
C ILE A 40 4.10 -1.53 -15.97
N GLU A 41 3.04 -1.46 -16.76
CA GLU A 41 2.68 -2.48 -17.77
C GLU A 41 3.80 -2.68 -18.80
N GLN A 42 4.38 -1.60 -19.32
CA GLN A 42 5.52 -1.67 -20.26
C GLN A 42 6.76 -2.31 -19.61
N ARG A 43 7.10 -1.94 -18.37
CA ARG A 43 8.22 -2.54 -17.65
C ARG A 43 7.98 -4.03 -17.38
N CYS A 44 6.75 -4.39 -17.06
CA CYS A 44 6.29 -5.76 -16.81
C CYS A 44 6.24 -6.61 -18.08
N ALA A 45 6.16 -6.02 -19.28
CA ALA A 45 6.26 -6.74 -20.54
C ALA A 45 7.68 -7.29 -20.79
N CYS A 46 8.71 -6.63 -20.25
CA CYS A 46 10.12 -6.98 -20.47
C CYS A 46 10.75 -7.79 -19.32
N SER A 47 10.03 -8.06 -18.23
CA SER A 47 10.56 -8.78 -17.06
C SER A 47 9.46 -9.46 -16.26
N ASP A 48 9.73 -10.67 -15.78
CA ASP A 48 8.79 -11.43 -14.96
C ASP A 48 8.71 -10.93 -13.52
N THR A 49 9.77 -10.27 -13.03
CA THR A 49 9.83 -9.77 -11.65
C THR A 49 10.22 -8.31 -11.57
N ILE A 50 9.77 -7.66 -10.50
CA ILE A 50 10.09 -6.27 -10.18
C ILE A 50 10.45 -6.14 -8.69
N THR A 51 11.43 -5.31 -8.40
CA THR A 51 11.84 -5.02 -7.01
C THR A 51 11.04 -3.86 -6.42
N ARG A 52 10.93 -3.80 -5.09
CA ARG A 52 10.29 -2.67 -4.39
C ARG A 52 10.84 -1.28 -4.80
N PRO A 53 12.17 -1.04 -4.81
CA PRO A 53 12.69 0.27 -5.17
C PRO A 53 12.39 0.64 -6.63
N GLU A 54 12.48 -0.30 -7.57
CA GLU A 54 12.08 -0.05 -8.96
C GLU A 54 10.61 0.35 -9.04
N LEU A 55 9.73 -0.38 -8.35
CA LEU A 55 8.30 -0.09 -8.36
C LEU A 55 7.98 1.27 -7.72
N MET A 56 8.71 1.67 -6.67
CA MET A 56 8.61 3.03 -6.12
C MET A 56 9.00 4.08 -7.17
N THR A 57 10.11 3.88 -7.89
CA THR A 57 10.54 4.83 -8.93
C THR A 57 9.54 4.96 -10.07
N LEU A 58 8.91 3.87 -10.50
CA LEU A 58 7.88 3.90 -11.54
C LEU A 58 6.63 4.68 -11.14
N ILE A 59 6.25 4.63 -9.85
CA ILE A 59 5.11 5.38 -9.31
C ILE A 59 5.47 6.86 -9.07
N GLY A 60 6.76 7.21 -9.09
CA GLY A 60 7.26 8.55 -8.76
C GLY A 60 7.46 8.76 -7.26
N LEU A 61 7.60 7.68 -6.48
CA LEU A 61 7.93 7.72 -5.06
C LEU A 61 9.45 7.73 -4.88
N SER A 62 9.98 8.68 -4.09
CA SER A 62 11.41 8.73 -3.80
C SER A 62 11.83 7.59 -2.87
N THR A 63 12.83 6.83 -3.28
CA THR A 63 13.45 5.75 -2.48
C THR A 63 14.27 6.26 -1.30
N LYS A 64 14.62 7.56 -1.28
CA LYS A 64 15.41 8.19 -0.21
C LYS A 64 14.55 8.70 0.94
N ASN A 65 13.24 8.87 0.72
CA ASN A 65 12.34 9.41 1.73
C ASN A 65 11.61 8.27 2.45
N PRO A 66 11.80 8.09 3.78
CA PRO A 66 11.13 7.04 4.53
C PRO A 66 9.60 7.16 4.52
N ALA A 67 9.05 8.38 4.34
CA ALA A 67 7.61 8.57 4.24
C ALA A 67 7.02 7.89 2.99
N HIS A 68 7.76 7.88 1.88
CA HIS A 68 7.32 7.22 0.65
C HIS A 68 7.45 5.70 0.73
N ASP A 69 8.32 5.17 1.58
CA ASP A 69 8.32 3.73 1.85
C ASP A 69 7.04 3.30 2.60
N LEU A 70 6.56 4.13 3.55
CA LEU A 70 5.26 3.90 4.19
C LEU A 70 4.09 4.00 3.19
N ASP A 71 4.18 4.91 2.22
CA ASP A 71 3.20 5.01 1.12
C ASP A 71 3.21 3.74 0.27
N MET A 72 4.40 3.27 -0.11
CA MET A 72 4.57 2.01 -0.83
C MET A 72 4.04 0.82 -0.02
N GLN A 73 4.28 0.77 1.29
CA GLN A 73 3.70 -0.26 2.15
C GLN A 73 2.17 -0.19 2.18
N THR A 74 1.60 1.02 2.15
CA THR A 74 0.15 1.22 2.10
C THR A 74 -0.43 0.71 0.79
N ILE A 75 0.25 0.96 -0.34
CA ILE A 75 -0.14 0.48 -1.68
C ILE A 75 -0.08 -1.05 -1.75
N LEU A 76 0.90 -1.71 -1.14
CA LEU A 76 0.98 -3.18 -1.16
C LEU A 76 0.04 -3.88 -0.17
N SER A 77 -0.41 -3.18 0.87
CA SER A 77 -1.22 -3.77 1.95
C SER A 77 -2.58 -4.31 1.47
N ASP A 78 -2.98 -5.49 1.95
CA ASP A 78 -4.29 -6.10 1.67
C ASP A 78 -5.47 -5.26 2.18
N LYS A 79 -5.27 -4.50 3.26
CA LYS A 79 -6.37 -3.79 3.95
C LYS A 79 -6.72 -2.45 3.32
N SER A 80 -5.83 -1.88 2.53
CA SER A 80 -5.94 -0.48 2.06
C SER A 80 -5.45 -0.28 0.63
N GLY A 81 -4.56 -1.16 0.19
CA GLY A 81 -3.91 -1.14 -1.11
C GLY A 81 -4.41 -2.24 -2.04
N ALA A 82 -3.53 -2.63 -2.95
CA ALA A 82 -3.74 -3.62 -3.99
C ALA A 82 -3.54 -5.07 -3.51
N GLY A 83 -3.06 -5.29 -2.28
CA GLY A 83 -2.86 -6.63 -1.72
C GLY A 83 -1.81 -7.46 -2.45
N ILE A 84 -0.64 -6.86 -2.68
CA ILE A 84 0.45 -7.48 -3.45
C ILE A 84 1.50 -8.02 -2.48
N HIS A 85 1.77 -9.32 -2.57
CA HIS A 85 2.75 -10.00 -1.72
C HIS A 85 4.07 -10.23 -2.45
N ALA A 86 5.17 -10.18 -1.70
CA ALA A 86 6.48 -10.52 -2.23
C ALA A 86 6.54 -12.03 -2.52
N ARG A 87 7.05 -12.39 -3.71
CA ARG A 87 7.21 -13.79 -4.15
C ARG A 87 8.58 -14.35 -3.79
N GLY A 88 9.59 -13.49 -3.65
CA GLY A 88 10.94 -13.92 -3.34
C GLY A 88 11.84 -12.77 -2.93
N ARG A 89 13.15 -13.05 -2.95
CA ARG A 89 14.19 -12.05 -2.77
C ARG A 89 15.29 -12.22 -3.80
N VAL A 90 15.76 -11.12 -4.36
CA VAL A 90 16.94 -11.05 -5.23
C VAL A 90 17.87 -9.99 -4.65
N LEU A 91 19.13 -10.34 -4.41
CA LEU A 91 20.13 -9.45 -3.79
C LEU A 91 19.63 -8.82 -2.46
N GLY A 92 18.87 -9.59 -1.67
CA GLY A 92 18.28 -9.11 -0.41
C GLY A 92 17.03 -8.24 -0.56
N LEU A 93 16.66 -7.83 -1.78
CA LEU A 93 15.47 -7.03 -2.05
C LEU A 93 14.26 -7.93 -2.29
N LYS A 94 13.10 -7.53 -1.75
CA LYS A 94 11.82 -8.20 -2.03
C LYS A 94 11.46 -8.04 -3.50
N THR A 95 11.15 -9.17 -4.15
CA THR A 95 10.67 -9.22 -5.53
C THR A 95 9.17 -9.53 -5.57
N TYR A 96 8.51 -8.95 -6.55
CA TYR A 96 7.09 -9.12 -6.85
C TYR A 96 6.94 -9.63 -8.27
N ASP A 97 5.92 -10.44 -8.52
CA ASP A 97 5.58 -10.90 -9.86
C ASP A 97 4.92 -9.75 -10.63
N CYS A 98 5.47 -9.42 -11.79
CA CYS A 98 5.01 -8.34 -12.65
C CYS A 98 3.54 -8.50 -13.07
N ARG A 99 3.10 -9.73 -13.36
CA ARG A 99 1.71 -10.00 -13.78
C ARG A 99 0.73 -9.74 -12.63
N ASP A 100 1.09 -10.19 -11.44
CA ASP A 100 0.31 -10.03 -10.22
C ASP A 100 0.23 -8.55 -9.81
N VAL A 101 1.35 -7.84 -9.90
CA VAL A 101 1.43 -6.39 -9.65
C VAL A 101 0.52 -5.61 -10.61
N ALA A 102 0.66 -5.82 -11.92
CA ALA A 102 -0.11 -5.06 -12.90
C ALA A 102 -1.63 -5.31 -12.75
N ALA A 103 -2.02 -6.58 -12.60
CA ALA A 103 -3.43 -6.95 -12.40
C ALA A 103 -4.00 -6.36 -11.10
N SER A 104 -3.27 -6.46 -10.00
CA SER A 104 -3.70 -5.98 -8.68
C SER A 104 -3.77 -4.46 -8.61
N LEU A 105 -2.79 -3.74 -9.18
CA LEU A 105 -2.82 -2.28 -9.25
C LEU A 105 -3.96 -1.78 -10.15
N LYS A 106 -4.20 -2.44 -11.30
CA LYS A 106 -5.32 -2.11 -12.19
C LYS A 106 -6.66 -2.29 -11.48
N ARG A 107 -6.85 -3.41 -10.76
CA ARG A 107 -8.05 -3.67 -9.96
C ARG A 107 -8.24 -2.67 -8.82
N TRP A 108 -7.16 -2.15 -8.23
CA TRP A 108 -7.24 -1.20 -7.12
C TRP A 108 -7.52 0.24 -7.56
N CYS A 109 -7.11 0.61 -8.78
CA CYS A 109 -7.33 1.92 -9.37
C CYS A 109 -8.71 2.09 -10.03
N HIS A 110 -9.33 0.98 -10.47
CA HIS A 110 -10.70 0.92 -10.98
C HIS A 110 -11.73 0.86 -9.85
#